data_AF-A0A932ILV1-F1
#
_entry.id   AF-A0A932ILV1-F1
#
_cell.length_a   1.000
_cell.length_b   1.000
_cell.length_c   1.000
_cell.angle_alpha   90.00
_cell.angle_beta   90.00
_cell.angle_gamma   90.00
#
_symmetry.space_group_name_H-M   'P 1'
#
loop_
_entity.id
_entity.type
_entity.pdbx_description
1 polymer ?
#
loop_
_entity_poly.entity_id
_entity_poly.type
_entity_poly.pdbx_seq_one_letter_code
_entity_poly.pdbx_strand_id
1 'polypeptide(L)'
;MDDDNHAYRDGILAVAPTDARFMLRVPPRARLSFSAGLFKASRPGDTATFRVVIETKGEATTVFAREIAARPDDWHWHDAVVDLEAWAGQDIRLLLETRAPSQSRGLAVWGTPLVTSSRRAGDPPNVVVIAVDTLRADRLSAYGYGRRTSPQIEALAAQGTLFHNAFSASNWTSPAFASIFTGFMPSKHQVIHRARAIPSEMTTLAEYFRRAGWTTHAIVYKAYLYNMGFEQGFDTWFNVPRYDVRADDNLAKAMAWLDQYGHSRFFLFLHFNDPHQPFNQPPPFDRVYNTADDLARQGVSLPIVIEPGGGVRGCGACTAGGVPKPGFEKLAHALYDGAVAYVDDRIGKFLSALKERALYDKT
;
A
#
# COMPACT_ATOMS: atom_id res chain seq x y z
N MET A 1 -10.66 -20.03 7.12
CA MET A 1 -9.36 -19.44 7.51
C MET A 1 -9.08 -18.36 6.50
N ASP A 2 -9.45 -17.13 6.86
CA ASP A 2 -9.11 -15.97 6.06
C ASP A 2 -7.60 -15.78 6.16
N ASP A 3 -6.96 -15.81 4.99
CA ASP A 3 -5.53 -15.58 4.84
C ASP A 3 -5.32 -14.07 4.94
N ASP A 4 -5.10 -13.54 6.14
CA ASP A 4 -4.96 -12.09 6.39
C ASP A 4 -3.61 -11.52 5.88
N ASN A 5 -2.74 -12.34 5.28
CA ASN A 5 -1.46 -11.87 4.75
C ASN A 5 -1.56 -11.46 3.28
N HIS A 6 -1.74 -10.17 3.07
CA HIS A 6 -1.96 -9.55 1.77
C HIS A 6 -0.80 -8.65 1.33
N ALA A 7 0.40 -8.94 1.85
CA ALA A 7 1.64 -8.28 1.48
C ALA A 7 2.32 -9.06 0.36
N TYR A 8 2.47 -8.40 -0.79
CA TYR A 8 3.14 -8.93 -1.98
C TYR A 8 4.56 -8.40 -2.04
N ARG A 9 5.48 -9.29 -2.38
CA ARG A 9 6.91 -9.04 -2.45
C ARG A 9 7.50 -9.85 -3.59
N ASP A 10 8.48 -9.30 -4.28
CA ASP A 10 9.36 -10.11 -5.12
C ASP A 10 10.06 -11.12 -4.21
N GLY A 11 10.13 -12.39 -4.62
CA GLY A 11 10.63 -13.47 -3.79
C GLY A 11 11.71 -14.33 -4.46
N ILE A 12 12.67 -14.78 -3.67
CA ILE A 12 13.61 -15.84 -4.06
C ILE A 12 13.09 -17.14 -3.47
N LEU A 13 12.58 -18.04 -4.32
CA LEU A 13 12.29 -19.42 -3.91
C LEU A 13 13.61 -20.14 -3.62
N ALA A 14 13.81 -20.55 -2.37
CA ALA A 14 15.07 -21.09 -1.86
C ALA A 14 14.85 -22.45 -1.22
N VAL A 15 14.58 -23.47 -2.03
CA VAL A 15 14.38 -24.85 -1.54
C VAL A 15 15.66 -25.33 -0.85
N ALA A 16 15.55 -25.76 0.40
CA ALA A 16 16.72 -26.15 1.17
C ALA A 16 17.40 -27.42 0.62
N PRO A 17 18.74 -27.49 0.60
CA PRO A 17 19.68 -26.40 0.88
C PRO A 17 19.81 -25.45 -0.33
N THR A 18 19.81 -24.14 -0.07
CA THR A 18 20.08 -23.11 -1.09
C THR A 18 21.01 -22.05 -0.53
N ASP A 19 21.95 -21.57 -1.34
CA ASP A 19 22.78 -20.39 -1.07
C ASP A 19 22.61 -19.37 -2.19
N ALA A 20 21.94 -18.25 -1.91
CA ALA A 20 21.96 -17.11 -2.81
C ALA A 20 23.12 -16.19 -2.41
N ARG A 21 24.04 -15.91 -3.34
CA ARG A 21 25.29 -15.18 -3.08
C ARG A 21 25.32 -13.88 -3.88
N PHE A 22 25.58 -12.77 -3.20
CA PHE A 22 25.63 -11.43 -3.79
C PHE A 22 26.96 -10.77 -3.45
N MET A 23 27.60 -10.14 -4.44
CA MET A 23 28.76 -9.29 -4.20
C MET A 23 28.31 -7.84 -4.06
N LEU A 24 28.73 -7.19 -2.99
CA LEU A 24 28.30 -5.82 -2.67
C LEU A 24 29.46 -5.04 -2.06
N ARG A 25 29.70 -3.83 -2.58
CA ARG A 25 30.42 -2.78 -1.86
C ARG A 25 29.43 -2.13 -0.89
N VAL A 26 29.62 -2.32 0.41
CA VAL A 26 28.63 -1.89 1.41
C VAL A 26 28.57 -0.36 1.49
N PRO A 27 27.41 0.28 1.23
CA PRO A 27 27.28 1.72 1.40
C PRO A 27 27.37 2.14 2.89
N PRO A 28 27.74 3.40 3.18
CA PRO A 28 27.61 3.93 4.54
C PRO A 28 26.16 3.90 5.02
N ARG A 29 25.95 3.55 6.29
CA ARG A 29 24.65 3.43 6.97
C ARG A 29 23.70 2.49 6.25
N ALA A 30 24.25 1.38 5.75
CA ALA A 30 23.50 0.39 5.00
C ALA A 30 22.74 -0.56 5.92
N ARG A 31 21.51 -0.89 5.55
CA ARG A 31 20.67 -1.88 6.20
C ARG A 31 20.15 -2.86 5.17
N LEU A 32 20.25 -4.15 5.46
CA LEU A 32 19.58 -5.20 4.71
C LEU A 32 18.22 -5.47 5.35
N SER A 33 17.15 -5.22 4.61
CA SER A 33 15.78 -5.62 4.99
C SER A 33 15.33 -6.78 4.14
N PHE A 34 14.62 -7.74 4.74
CA PHE A 34 14.06 -8.90 4.03
C PHE A 34 12.94 -9.51 4.85
N SER A 35 12.18 -10.40 4.22
CA SER A 35 11.29 -11.34 4.89
C SER A 35 11.75 -12.77 4.66
N ALA A 36 11.36 -13.64 5.58
CA ALA A 36 11.44 -15.07 5.39
C ALA A 36 10.06 -15.70 5.63
N GLY A 37 9.78 -16.81 4.95
CA GLY A 37 8.53 -17.55 5.13
C GLY A 37 8.58 -18.90 4.43
N LEU A 38 7.65 -19.77 4.80
CA LEU A 38 7.39 -21.03 4.10
C LEU A 38 6.13 -20.87 3.25
N PHE A 39 6.18 -21.33 2.00
CA PHE A 39 5.06 -21.26 1.09
C PHE A 39 3.90 -22.14 1.56
N LYS A 40 2.66 -21.74 1.27
CA LYS A 40 1.43 -22.43 1.71
C LYS A 40 1.32 -23.91 1.33
N ALA A 41 2.06 -24.33 0.31
CA ALA A 41 2.14 -25.72 -0.11
C ALA A 41 3.05 -26.59 0.78
N SER A 42 3.74 -26.01 1.78
CA SER A 42 4.54 -26.75 2.78
C SER A 42 3.63 -27.53 3.73
N ARG A 43 4.08 -28.67 4.23
CA ARG A 43 3.28 -29.54 5.11
C ARG A 43 3.41 -29.10 6.57
N PRO A 44 2.36 -29.28 7.40
CA PRO A 44 2.50 -29.07 8.85
C PRO A 44 3.69 -29.86 9.41
N GLY A 45 4.58 -29.18 10.12
CA GLY A 45 5.81 -29.77 10.67
C GLY A 45 7.05 -29.64 9.77
N ASP A 46 6.92 -29.16 8.52
CA ASP A 46 8.08 -28.74 7.74
C ASP A 46 8.76 -27.53 8.40
N THR A 47 10.09 -27.47 8.34
CA THR A 47 10.86 -26.34 8.87
C THR A 47 11.94 -25.89 7.89
N ALA A 48 12.29 -24.62 7.95
CA ALA A 48 13.49 -24.10 7.29
C ALA A 48 14.20 -23.08 8.20
N THR A 49 15.52 -23.15 8.22
CA THR A 49 16.40 -22.17 8.82
C THR A 49 16.90 -21.21 7.76
N PHE A 50 16.69 -19.92 7.99
CA PHE A 50 17.13 -18.81 7.17
C PHE A 50 18.31 -18.14 7.87
N ARG A 51 19.43 -17.97 7.16
CA ARG A 51 20.62 -17.28 7.68
C ARG A 51 21.10 -16.21 6.73
N VAL A 52 21.57 -15.11 7.31
CA VAL A 52 22.34 -14.11 6.59
C VAL A 52 23.78 -14.25 7.03
N VAL A 53 24.68 -14.48 6.07
CA VAL A 53 26.11 -14.61 6.32
C VAL A 53 26.85 -13.54 5.52
N ILE A 54 27.78 -12.85 6.20
CA ILE A 54 28.67 -11.87 5.58
C ILE A 54 30.05 -12.50 5.48
N GLU A 55 30.53 -12.68 4.26
CA GLU A 55 31.89 -13.13 4.00
C GLU A 55 32.77 -11.94 3.59
N THR A 56 33.90 -11.81 4.30
CA THR A 56 35.00 -10.89 3.96
C THR A 56 36.25 -11.70 3.60
N LYS A 57 37.40 -11.06 3.36
CA LYS A 57 38.65 -11.76 2.99
C LYS A 57 39.19 -12.62 4.16
N GLY A 58 38.63 -13.82 4.31
CA GLY A 58 39.09 -14.86 5.24
C GLY A 58 38.15 -15.14 6.42
N GLU A 59 37.05 -14.40 6.56
CA GLU A 59 36.10 -14.58 7.68
C GLU A 59 34.66 -14.64 7.16
N ALA A 60 33.86 -15.52 7.75
CA ALA A 60 32.42 -15.63 7.52
C ALA A 60 31.68 -15.42 8.83
N THR A 61 30.82 -14.39 8.89
CA THR A 61 30.06 -14.03 10.09
C THR A 61 28.58 -14.25 9.83
N THR A 62 27.93 -15.13 10.61
CA THR A 62 26.45 -15.23 10.59
C THR A 62 25.88 -14.06 11.40
N VAL A 63 25.17 -13.16 10.72
CA VAL A 63 24.61 -11.93 11.30
C VAL A 63 23.11 -12.05 11.59
N PHE A 64 22.47 -13.08 11.05
CA PHE A 64 21.09 -13.42 11.33
C PHE A 64 20.89 -14.93 11.18
N ALA A 65 20.10 -15.52 12.06
CA ALA A 65 19.60 -16.88 11.92
C ALA A 65 18.20 -16.99 12.52
N ARG A 66 17.26 -17.58 11.78
CA ARG A 66 15.90 -17.85 12.27
C ARG A 66 15.40 -19.15 11.67
N GLU A 67 14.85 -20.02 12.51
CA GLU A 67 14.07 -21.17 12.05
C GLU A 67 12.59 -20.80 11.99
N ILE A 68 11.93 -21.20 10.90
CA ILE A 68 10.50 -21.04 10.68
C ILE A 68 9.91 -22.43 10.44
N ALA A 69 8.77 -22.70 11.08
CA ALA A 69 8.02 -23.93 10.94
C ALA A 69 6.70 -23.67 10.21
N ALA A 70 6.32 -24.57 9.30
CA ALA A 70 5.05 -24.50 8.59
C ALA A 70 3.93 -24.84 9.57
N ARG A 71 3.08 -23.85 9.85
CA ARG A 71 1.91 -23.99 10.71
C ARG A 71 0.67 -23.59 9.92
N PRO A 72 -0.47 -24.29 10.09
CA PRO A 72 -1.72 -23.94 9.41
C PRO A 72 -2.19 -22.51 9.64
N ASP A 73 -1.79 -21.89 10.76
CA ASP A 73 -2.20 -20.55 11.18
C ASP A 73 -1.10 -19.49 10.98
N ASP A 74 0.06 -19.86 10.43
CA ASP A 74 1.23 -18.98 10.27
C ASP A 74 1.67 -18.93 8.80
N TRP A 75 0.94 -18.13 8.02
CA TRP A 75 1.24 -17.85 6.60
C TRP A 75 1.71 -16.40 6.41
N HIS A 76 2.24 -15.77 7.47
CA HIS A 76 2.70 -14.40 7.42
C HIS A 76 4.19 -14.28 7.06
N TRP A 77 4.60 -13.13 6.55
CA TRP A 77 6.01 -12.82 6.39
C TRP A 77 6.66 -12.63 7.76
N HIS A 78 7.85 -13.21 7.96
CA HIS A 78 8.69 -12.90 9.11
C HIS A 78 9.75 -11.89 8.70
N ASP A 79 9.46 -10.60 8.93
CA ASP A 79 10.37 -9.52 8.61
C ASP A 79 11.61 -9.52 9.53
N ALA A 80 12.72 -9.07 8.96
CA ALA A 80 13.98 -8.85 9.65
C ALA A 80 14.78 -7.73 9.00
N VAL A 81 15.60 -7.08 9.82
CA VAL A 81 16.55 -6.06 9.39
C VAL A 81 17.91 -6.41 10.00
N VAL A 82 18.96 -6.34 9.19
CA VAL A 82 20.35 -6.52 9.58
C VAL A 82 21.08 -5.22 9.28
N ASP A 83 21.76 -4.67 10.29
CA ASP A 83 22.66 -3.53 10.11
C ASP A 83 23.96 -4.01 9.44
N LEU A 84 24.38 -3.32 8.38
CA LEU A 84 25.60 -3.62 7.64
C LEU A 84 26.72 -2.59 7.90
N GLU A 85 26.52 -1.63 8.82
CA GLU A 85 27.46 -0.54 9.08
C GLU A 85 28.87 -1.03 9.44
N ALA A 86 29.00 -2.16 10.14
CA ALA A 86 30.30 -2.75 10.49
C ALA A 86 31.18 -3.06 9.27
N TRP A 87 30.57 -3.20 8.08
CA TRP A 87 31.26 -3.46 6.82
C TRP A 87 31.23 -2.27 5.86
N ALA A 88 30.79 -1.07 6.31
CA ALA A 88 30.70 0.11 5.45
C ALA A 88 32.01 0.38 4.70
N GLY A 89 31.91 0.56 3.38
CA GLY A 89 33.05 0.78 2.50
C GLY A 89 33.90 -0.47 2.23
N GLN A 90 33.48 -1.66 2.64
CA GLN A 90 34.15 -2.92 2.29
C GLN A 90 33.43 -3.63 1.14
N ASP A 91 34.17 -4.45 0.39
CA ASP A 91 33.60 -5.41 -0.54
C ASP A 91 33.32 -6.71 0.21
N ILE A 92 32.05 -7.09 0.27
CA ILE A 92 31.59 -8.31 0.95
C ILE A 92 30.94 -9.27 -0.04
N ARG A 93 30.88 -10.55 0.34
CA ARG A 93 29.92 -11.49 -0.21
C ARG A 93 28.80 -11.69 0.82
N LEU A 94 27.60 -11.27 0.46
CA LEU A 94 26.37 -11.46 1.24
C LEU A 94 25.72 -12.77 0.81
N LEU A 95 25.52 -13.69 1.77
CA LEU A 95 24.86 -14.97 1.52
C LEU A 95 23.50 -14.98 2.24
N LEU A 96 22.46 -15.35 1.49
CA LEU A 96 21.18 -15.76 2.04
C LEU A 96 21.14 -17.29 1.98
N GLU A 97 21.37 -17.92 3.13
CA GLU A 97 21.40 -19.38 3.24
C GLU A 97 20.08 -19.92 3.74
N THR A 98 19.57 -20.93 3.05
CA THR A 98 18.43 -21.71 3.50
C THR A 98 18.84 -23.13 3.76
N ARG A 99 18.49 -23.65 4.93
CA ARG A 99 18.76 -25.01 5.39
C ARG A 99 17.47 -25.63 5.93
N ALA A 100 17.37 -26.95 5.90
CA ALA A 100 16.25 -27.68 6.49
C ALA A 100 16.71 -29.07 6.93
N PRO A 101 16.04 -29.71 7.91
CA PRO A 101 16.25 -31.12 8.22
C PRO A 101 16.01 -31.99 6.97
N SER A 102 16.71 -33.13 6.86
CA SER A 102 16.68 -34.00 5.67
C SER A 102 15.29 -34.51 5.27
N GLN A 103 14.34 -34.55 6.20
CA GLN A 103 12.97 -34.99 5.95
C GLN A 103 12.01 -33.83 5.61
N SER A 104 12.42 -32.58 5.82
CA SER A 104 11.54 -31.45 5.56
C SER A 104 11.47 -31.14 4.07
N ARG A 105 10.25 -30.82 3.61
CA ARG A 105 9.95 -30.37 2.25
C ARG A 105 9.43 -28.93 2.23
N GLY A 106 9.74 -28.16 3.28
CA GLY A 106 9.34 -26.76 3.39
C GLY A 106 9.82 -25.96 2.18
N LEU A 107 8.88 -25.33 1.48
CA LEU A 107 9.18 -24.47 0.34
C LEU A 107 9.51 -23.07 0.86
N ALA A 108 10.77 -22.89 1.24
CA ALA A 108 11.26 -21.64 1.80
C ALA A 108 11.37 -20.53 0.75
N VAL A 109 11.02 -19.31 1.14
CA VAL A 109 11.05 -18.11 0.30
C VAL A 109 11.66 -16.95 1.07
N TRP A 110 12.59 -16.24 0.44
CA TRP A 110 13.06 -14.93 0.90
C TRP A 110 12.24 -13.84 0.21
N GLY A 111 11.56 -12.98 0.97
CA GLY A 111 10.82 -11.83 0.46
C GLY A 111 11.69 -10.58 0.39
N THR A 112 11.82 -10.03 -0.81
CA THR A 112 12.51 -8.77 -1.20
C THR A 112 13.72 -8.42 -0.31
N PRO A 113 14.84 -9.14 -0.47
CA PRO A 113 16.10 -8.72 0.13
C PRO A 113 16.55 -7.39 -0.48
N LEU A 114 16.47 -6.33 0.31
CA LEU A 114 16.76 -4.97 -0.11
C LEU A 114 17.85 -4.37 0.77
N VAL A 115 18.96 -3.96 0.15
CA VAL A 115 19.97 -3.15 0.82
C VAL A 115 19.63 -1.68 0.60
N THR A 116 19.25 -1.01 1.67
CA THR A 116 19.01 0.43 1.68
C THR A 116 20.15 1.16 2.36
N SER A 117 20.41 2.41 1.97
CA SER A 117 21.30 3.31 2.68
C SER A 117 20.56 4.58 3.06
N SER A 118 21.06 5.27 4.09
CA SER A 118 20.53 6.59 4.43
C SER A 118 20.65 7.58 3.28
N ARG A 119 19.65 8.45 3.14
CA ARG A 119 19.70 9.58 2.20
C ARG A 119 20.99 10.41 2.39
N ARG A 120 21.54 10.87 1.27
CA ARG A 120 22.70 11.76 1.19
C ARG A 120 22.24 13.20 0.93
N ALA A 121 23.10 14.16 1.29
CA ALA A 121 22.88 15.55 0.90
C ALA A 121 22.90 15.67 -0.63
N GLY A 122 21.92 16.37 -1.20
CA GLY A 122 21.75 16.49 -2.64
C GLY A 122 21.00 15.33 -3.30
N ASP A 123 20.58 14.29 -2.55
CA ASP A 123 19.67 13.28 -3.11
C ASP A 123 18.35 13.95 -3.51
N PRO A 124 17.79 13.60 -4.68
CA PRO A 124 16.44 14.00 -5.08
C PRO A 124 15.39 13.68 -4.00
N PRO A 125 14.27 14.42 -3.94
CA PRO A 125 13.27 14.23 -2.91
C PRO A 125 12.65 12.83 -2.96
N ASN A 126 12.08 12.41 -1.84
CA ASN A 126 11.11 11.32 -1.84
C ASN A 126 9.93 11.73 -2.74
N VAL A 127 9.12 10.76 -3.13
CA VAL A 127 7.88 11.07 -3.87
C VAL A 127 6.76 10.30 -3.22
N VAL A 128 5.70 11.00 -2.84
CA VAL A 128 4.47 10.41 -2.35
C VAL A 128 3.33 10.73 -3.31
N VAL A 129 2.65 9.70 -3.79
CA VAL A 129 1.38 9.84 -4.50
C VAL A 129 0.27 9.42 -3.56
N ILE A 130 -0.53 10.40 -3.13
CA ILE A 130 -1.75 10.15 -2.36
C ILE A 130 -2.91 10.09 -3.36
N ALA A 131 -3.58 8.95 -3.42
CA ALA A 131 -4.74 8.74 -4.27
C ALA A 131 -5.98 8.46 -3.42
N VAL A 132 -7.11 9.04 -3.78
CA VAL A 132 -8.40 8.81 -3.09
C VAL A 132 -9.42 8.37 -4.13
N ASP A 133 -9.86 7.11 -4.06
CA ASP A 133 -10.81 6.55 -5.02
C ASP A 133 -12.17 7.27 -4.92
N THR A 134 -12.80 7.48 -6.07
CA THR A 134 -14.09 8.16 -6.24
C THR A 134 -14.18 9.59 -5.69
N LEU A 135 -13.06 10.22 -5.34
CA LEU A 135 -13.04 11.58 -4.81
C LEU A 135 -13.43 12.60 -5.89
N ARG A 136 -14.50 13.34 -5.65
CA ARG A 136 -14.96 14.40 -6.53
C ARG A 136 -14.29 15.72 -6.17
N ALA A 137 -13.74 16.40 -7.17
CA ALA A 137 -13.12 17.72 -6.99
C ALA A 137 -14.10 18.76 -6.44
N ASP A 138 -15.37 18.74 -6.87
CA ASP A 138 -16.41 19.67 -6.42
C ASP A 138 -16.91 19.43 -4.98
N ARG A 139 -16.33 18.43 -4.29
CA ARG A 139 -16.59 18.14 -2.87
C ARG A 139 -15.40 18.52 -1.98
N LEU A 140 -14.42 19.24 -2.51
CA LEU A 140 -13.23 19.70 -1.78
C LEU A 140 -13.28 21.21 -1.51
N SER A 141 -12.92 21.65 -0.30
CA SER A 141 -12.90 23.08 0.05
C SER A 141 -11.86 23.84 -0.78
N ALA A 142 -10.75 23.19 -1.13
CA ALA A 142 -9.73 23.70 -2.06
C ALA A 142 -10.28 24.10 -3.44
N TYR A 143 -11.41 23.51 -3.87
CA TYR A 143 -12.08 23.83 -5.14
C TYR A 143 -13.36 24.66 -4.94
N GLY A 144 -13.56 25.26 -3.77
CA GLY A 144 -14.68 26.15 -3.48
C GLY A 144 -15.94 25.46 -2.97
N TYR A 145 -15.87 24.20 -2.52
CA TYR A 145 -17.02 23.53 -1.92
C TYR A 145 -17.46 24.23 -0.62
N GLY A 146 -18.77 24.45 -0.47
CA GLY A 146 -19.32 25.23 0.64
C GLY A 146 -19.22 24.56 2.03
N ARG A 147 -18.96 23.25 2.09
CA ARG A 147 -18.66 22.55 3.34
C ARG A 147 -17.15 22.38 3.48
N ARG A 148 -16.65 22.54 4.70
CA ARG A 148 -15.23 22.36 5.04
C ARG A 148 -14.85 20.89 5.17
N THR A 149 -14.98 20.14 4.08
CA THR A 149 -14.72 18.69 4.01
C THR A 149 -13.24 18.35 3.92
N SER A 150 -12.38 19.27 3.53
CA SER A 150 -10.98 18.96 3.21
C SER A 150 -9.96 20.04 3.59
N PRO A 151 -9.96 20.51 4.85
CA PRO A 151 -9.03 21.54 5.30
C PRO A 151 -7.54 21.17 5.17
N GLN A 152 -7.16 19.89 5.25
CA GLN A 152 -5.76 19.48 5.13
C GLN A 152 -5.29 19.53 3.68
N ILE A 153 -6.10 19.05 2.73
CA ILE A 153 -5.84 19.17 1.30
C ILE A 153 -5.82 20.65 0.88
N GLU A 154 -6.71 21.48 1.43
CA GLU A 154 -6.70 22.94 1.21
C GLU A 154 -5.39 23.58 1.69
N ALA A 155 -4.93 23.23 2.89
CA ALA A 155 -3.66 23.71 3.42
C ALA A 155 -2.44 23.23 2.60
N LEU A 156 -2.50 22.01 2.05
CA LEU A 156 -1.47 21.49 1.15
C LEU A 156 -1.47 22.22 -0.19
N ALA A 157 -2.65 22.46 -0.77
CA ALA A 157 -2.82 23.20 -2.02
C ALA A 157 -2.29 24.64 -1.89
N ALA A 158 -2.49 25.30 -0.74
CA ALA A 158 -1.98 26.64 -0.48
C ALA A 158 -0.44 26.73 -0.42
N GLN A 159 0.25 25.61 -0.20
CA GLN A 159 1.72 25.51 -0.18
C GLN A 159 2.30 24.93 -1.48
N GLY A 160 1.43 24.52 -2.42
CA GLY A 160 1.80 23.83 -3.64
C GLY A 160 1.14 24.43 -4.88
N THR A 161 0.81 23.57 -5.83
CA THR A 161 0.11 23.96 -7.05
C THR A 161 -1.22 23.20 -7.14
N LEU A 162 -2.32 23.94 -7.26
CA LEU A 162 -3.65 23.40 -7.48
C LEU A 162 -3.99 23.41 -8.98
N PHE A 163 -4.34 22.24 -9.52
CA PHE A 163 -4.71 22.11 -10.93
C PHE A 163 -6.24 22.12 -11.08
N HIS A 164 -6.81 23.18 -11.64
CA HIS A 164 -8.26 23.27 -11.89
C HIS A 164 -8.74 22.40 -13.07
N ASN A 165 -7.82 22.02 -13.96
CA ASN A 165 -8.12 21.24 -15.17
C ASN A 165 -7.31 19.94 -15.19
N ALA A 166 -7.60 19.05 -14.22
CA ALA A 166 -7.03 17.71 -14.15
C ALA A 166 -8.11 16.66 -14.47
N PHE A 167 -7.98 15.96 -15.60
CA PHE A 167 -8.97 14.99 -16.06
C PHE A 167 -8.45 13.56 -15.91
N SER A 168 -9.31 12.68 -15.36
CA SER A 168 -9.02 11.25 -15.34
C SER A 168 -9.09 10.66 -16.76
N ALA A 169 -8.17 9.75 -17.07
CA ALA A 169 -8.15 9.03 -18.34
C ALA A 169 -9.34 8.05 -18.51
N SER A 170 -10.04 7.73 -17.43
CA SER A 170 -11.24 6.90 -17.44
C SER A 170 -12.18 7.22 -16.27
N ASN A 171 -13.45 6.79 -16.37
CA ASN A 171 -14.48 7.02 -15.36
C ASN A 171 -14.56 5.93 -14.27
N TRP A 172 -13.66 4.94 -14.28
CA TRP A 172 -13.62 3.90 -13.25
C TRP A 172 -12.19 3.49 -12.88
N THR A 173 -12.05 2.93 -11.68
CA THR A 173 -10.79 2.69 -10.94
C THR A 173 -9.67 2.09 -11.79
N SER A 174 -9.81 0.86 -12.29
CA SER A 174 -8.68 0.11 -12.89
C SER A 174 -8.04 0.83 -14.08
N PRO A 175 -8.76 1.26 -15.14
CA PRO A 175 -8.12 2.00 -16.23
C PRO A 175 -7.57 3.36 -15.80
N ALA A 176 -8.24 4.09 -14.91
CA ALA A 176 -7.75 5.39 -14.45
C ALA A 176 -6.40 5.24 -13.75
N PHE A 177 -6.28 4.28 -12.83
CA PHE A 177 -5.00 3.96 -12.21
C PHE A 177 -4.00 3.39 -13.20
N ALA A 178 -4.38 2.48 -14.12
CA ALA A 178 -3.44 1.96 -15.10
C ALA A 178 -2.81 3.09 -15.94
N SER A 179 -3.56 4.15 -16.26
CA SER A 179 -3.02 5.34 -16.91
C SER A 179 -2.05 6.12 -16.01
N ILE A 180 -2.32 6.26 -14.71
CA ILE A 180 -1.40 6.88 -13.75
C ILE A 180 -0.07 6.11 -13.67
N PHE A 181 -0.14 4.77 -13.59
CA PHE A 181 1.04 3.93 -13.42
C PHE A 181 1.83 3.76 -14.70
N THR A 182 1.22 3.81 -15.88
CA THR A 182 1.91 3.56 -17.15
C THR A 182 2.21 4.84 -17.95
N GLY A 183 1.55 5.96 -17.64
CA GLY A 183 1.60 7.19 -18.44
C GLY A 183 0.87 7.09 -19.78
N PHE A 184 0.15 6.00 -20.04
CA PHE A 184 -0.57 5.75 -21.29
C PHE A 184 -2.09 5.82 -21.12
N MET A 185 -2.82 6.12 -22.20
CA MET A 185 -4.29 6.09 -22.20
C MET A 185 -4.84 4.65 -22.22
N PRO A 186 -6.12 4.42 -21.86
CA PRO A 186 -6.74 3.09 -21.89
C PRO A 186 -6.69 2.37 -23.23
N SER A 187 -6.68 3.12 -24.34
CA SER A 187 -6.50 2.58 -25.69
C SER A 187 -5.14 1.91 -25.89
N LYS A 188 -4.13 2.22 -25.08
CA LYS A 188 -2.78 1.66 -25.18
C LYS A 188 -2.55 0.55 -24.16
N HIS A 189 -2.80 0.79 -22.87
CA HIS A 189 -2.59 -0.24 -21.83
C HIS A 189 -3.69 -1.30 -21.75
N GLN A 190 -4.83 -1.09 -22.42
CA GLN A 190 -5.87 -2.12 -22.62
C GLN A 190 -6.53 -2.68 -21.34
N VAL A 191 -6.34 -2.02 -20.18
CA VAL A 191 -7.03 -2.31 -18.90
C VAL A 191 -8.46 -1.77 -18.98
N ILE A 192 -9.27 -2.32 -19.89
CA ILE A 192 -10.64 -1.86 -20.18
C ILE A 192 -11.71 -2.87 -19.73
N HIS A 193 -11.30 -3.99 -19.16
CA HIS A 193 -12.16 -5.02 -18.58
C HIS A 193 -11.61 -5.46 -17.23
N ARG A 194 -12.50 -5.91 -16.33
CA ARG A 194 -12.12 -6.35 -14.97
C ARG A 194 -11.13 -7.51 -14.93
N ALA A 195 -11.01 -8.26 -16.02
CA ALA A 195 -10.10 -9.40 -16.16
C ALA A 195 -8.77 -9.06 -16.87
N ARG A 196 -8.54 -7.80 -17.25
CA ARG A 196 -7.30 -7.39 -17.93
C ARG A 196 -6.36 -6.69 -16.97
N ALA A 197 -5.14 -7.22 -16.87
CA ALA A 197 -4.03 -6.63 -16.14
C ALA A 197 -3.28 -5.59 -16.99
N ILE A 198 -2.47 -4.75 -16.34
CA ILE A 198 -1.39 -4.03 -17.00
C ILE A 198 -0.48 -5.08 -17.67
N PRO A 199 -0.21 -4.98 -18.98
CA PRO A 199 0.70 -5.88 -19.67
C PRO A 199 2.10 -5.79 -19.08
N SER A 200 2.75 -6.93 -18.81
CA SER A 200 4.03 -6.95 -18.09
C SER A 200 5.18 -6.31 -18.87
N GLU A 201 5.04 -6.18 -20.19
CA GLU A 201 5.97 -5.44 -21.04
C GLU A 201 5.90 -3.91 -20.87
N MET A 202 4.86 -3.38 -20.22
CA MET A 202 4.73 -1.94 -19.97
C MET A 202 5.48 -1.54 -18.71
N THR A 203 6.50 -0.70 -18.87
CA THR A 203 7.21 -0.14 -17.72
C THR A 203 6.30 0.76 -16.89
N THR A 204 6.22 0.49 -15.58
CA THR A 204 5.41 1.29 -14.65
C THR A 204 6.21 2.43 -14.02
N LEU A 205 5.49 3.42 -13.47
CA LEU A 205 6.03 4.53 -12.69
C LEU A 205 6.91 4.03 -11.54
N ALA A 206 6.50 2.95 -10.87
CA ALA A 206 7.27 2.34 -9.79
C ALA A 206 8.60 1.77 -10.32
N GLU A 207 8.61 1.11 -11.47
CA GLU A 207 9.86 0.64 -12.07
C GLU A 207 10.83 1.76 -12.43
N TYR A 208 10.33 2.90 -12.91
CA TYR A 208 11.20 4.07 -13.15
C TYR A 208 11.86 4.55 -11.85
N PHE A 209 11.10 4.67 -10.75
CA PHE A 209 11.64 5.03 -9.44
C PHE A 209 12.62 3.99 -8.90
N ARG A 210 12.27 2.70 -8.98
CA ARG A 210 13.11 1.58 -8.54
C ARG A 210 14.46 1.58 -9.26
N ARG A 211 14.45 1.71 -10.59
CA ARG A 211 15.67 1.80 -11.42
C ARG A 211 16.51 3.02 -11.11
N ALA A 212 15.88 4.13 -10.74
CA ALA A 212 16.56 5.35 -10.32
C ALA A 212 17.11 5.26 -8.87
N GLY A 213 16.83 4.18 -8.14
CA GLY A 213 17.32 3.89 -6.79
C GLY A 213 16.45 4.45 -5.67
N TRP A 214 15.13 4.56 -5.89
CA TRP A 214 14.15 4.76 -4.83
C TRP A 214 13.70 3.39 -4.34
N THR A 215 13.55 3.25 -3.03
CA THR A 215 12.80 2.16 -2.42
C THR A 215 11.32 2.37 -2.73
N THR A 216 10.65 1.40 -3.34
CA THR A 216 9.31 1.57 -3.92
C THR A 216 8.24 0.83 -3.14
N HIS A 217 7.21 1.55 -2.70
CA HIS A 217 6.21 1.02 -1.79
C HIS A 217 4.79 1.43 -2.14
N ALA A 218 3.85 0.51 -1.94
CA ALA A 218 2.43 0.77 -2.15
C ALA A 218 1.58 0.26 -0.99
N ILE A 219 0.59 1.07 -0.60
CA ILE A 219 -0.43 0.71 0.37
C ILE A 219 -1.78 0.98 -0.27
N VAL A 220 -2.53 -0.10 -0.52
CA VAL A 220 -3.74 -0.05 -1.33
C VAL A 220 -4.93 -0.73 -0.68
N TYR A 221 -6.11 -0.18 -0.96
CA TYR A 221 -7.41 -0.76 -0.66
C TYR A 221 -7.89 -1.79 -1.73
N LYS A 222 -8.78 -2.71 -1.30
CA LYS A 222 -9.35 -3.91 -1.95
C LYS A 222 -9.81 -3.85 -3.45
N ALA A 223 -9.72 -5.05 -4.03
CA ALA A 223 -10.37 -5.68 -5.20
C ALA A 223 -9.93 -5.28 -6.60
N TYR A 224 -9.95 -4.00 -6.98
CA TYR A 224 -9.82 -3.64 -8.41
C TYR A 224 -8.40 -3.41 -8.91
N LEU A 225 -7.42 -3.46 -8.00
CA LEU A 225 -5.99 -3.38 -8.33
C LEU A 225 -5.26 -4.70 -8.04
N TYR A 226 -5.99 -5.73 -7.61
CA TYR A 226 -5.40 -6.99 -7.17
C TYR A 226 -5.15 -7.93 -8.35
N ASN A 227 -3.92 -8.46 -8.48
CA ASN A 227 -3.53 -9.41 -9.52
C ASN A 227 -3.82 -8.89 -10.93
N MET A 228 -3.65 -7.57 -11.09
CA MET A 228 -3.88 -6.82 -12.33
C MET A 228 -2.60 -6.10 -12.78
N GLY A 229 -1.43 -6.49 -12.28
CA GLY A 229 -0.13 -5.95 -12.68
C GLY A 229 0.22 -4.60 -12.06
N PHE A 230 -0.56 -4.11 -11.08
CA PHE A 230 -0.27 -2.84 -10.41
C PHE A 230 0.89 -2.95 -9.41
N GLU A 231 1.14 -4.14 -8.90
CA GLU A 231 2.26 -4.50 -8.05
C GLU A 231 3.61 -4.41 -8.76
N GLN A 232 3.62 -4.39 -10.09
CA GLN A 232 4.84 -4.35 -10.90
C GLN A 232 5.68 -3.10 -10.58
N GLY A 233 6.92 -3.37 -10.16
CA GLY A 233 7.91 -2.33 -9.87
C GLY A 233 7.97 -1.90 -8.40
N PHE A 234 7.09 -2.40 -7.53
CA PHE A 234 7.16 -2.14 -6.09
C PHE A 234 8.01 -3.19 -5.36
N ASP A 235 8.87 -2.73 -4.45
CA ASP A 235 9.63 -3.60 -3.55
C ASP A 235 8.71 -4.25 -2.51
N THR A 236 7.74 -3.50 -1.97
CA THR A 236 6.62 -4.13 -1.25
C THR A 236 5.27 -3.48 -1.56
N TRP A 237 4.25 -4.32 -1.63
CA TRP A 237 2.88 -3.95 -1.97
C TRP A 237 1.91 -4.51 -0.93
N PHE A 238 1.31 -3.63 -0.14
CA PHE A 238 0.32 -4.00 0.85
C PHE A 238 -1.08 -3.80 0.30
N ASN A 239 -1.76 -4.90 0.02
CA ASN A 239 -3.19 -4.88 -0.25
C ASN A 239 -3.95 -5.20 1.04
N VAL A 240 -5.18 -4.73 1.19
CA VAL A 240 -6.10 -5.25 2.21
C VAL A 240 -7.40 -5.60 1.50
N PRO A 241 -7.64 -6.87 1.14
CA PRO A 241 -8.82 -7.33 0.43
C PRO A 241 -9.98 -7.58 1.40
N ARG A 242 -10.19 -6.66 2.37
CA ARG A 242 -11.44 -6.55 3.13
C ARG A 242 -12.24 -5.34 2.62
N TYR A 243 -13.56 -5.49 2.53
CA TYR A 243 -14.42 -4.47 1.90
C TYR A 243 -14.76 -3.33 2.86
N ASP A 244 -14.37 -3.45 4.12
CA ASP A 244 -14.61 -2.53 5.21
C ASP A 244 -13.33 -1.85 5.69
N VAL A 245 -12.23 -1.96 4.93
CA VAL A 245 -10.95 -1.31 5.24
C VAL A 245 -11.15 0.19 5.24
N ARG A 246 -10.66 0.82 6.30
CA ARG A 246 -10.79 2.25 6.54
C ARG A 246 -9.46 2.95 6.31
N ALA A 247 -9.51 4.27 6.14
CA ALA A 247 -8.33 5.12 6.03
C ALA A 247 -7.33 4.91 7.18
N ASP A 248 -7.81 4.61 8.40
CA ASP A 248 -6.94 4.28 9.54
C ASP A 248 -6.05 3.06 9.29
N ASP A 249 -6.57 2.01 8.65
CA ASP A 249 -5.80 0.79 8.38
C ASP A 249 -4.63 1.08 7.44
N ASN A 250 -4.89 1.83 6.37
CA ASN A 250 -3.87 2.19 5.38
C ASN A 250 -2.88 3.22 5.96
N LEU A 251 -3.36 4.16 6.78
CA LEU A 251 -2.50 5.11 7.48
C LEU A 251 -1.55 4.37 8.44
N ALA A 252 -2.06 3.44 9.25
CA ALA A 252 -1.23 2.67 10.19
C ALA A 252 -0.13 1.89 9.46
N LYS A 253 -0.45 1.27 8.33
CA LYS A 253 0.56 0.61 7.47
C LYS A 253 1.59 1.59 6.93
N ALA A 254 1.17 2.81 6.55
CA ALA A 254 2.09 3.83 6.05
C ALA A 254 3.07 4.29 7.12
N MET A 255 2.60 4.48 8.35
CA MET A 255 3.46 4.85 9.48
C MET A 255 4.46 3.77 9.82
N ALA A 256 3.99 2.52 9.98
CA ALA A 256 4.86 1.39 10.27
C ALA A 256 5.93 1.21 9.19
N TRP A 257 5.56 1.43 7.93
CA TRP A 257 6.49 1.39 6.82
C TRP A 257 7.51 2.54 6.84
N LEU A 258 7.08 3.77 7.11
CA LEU A 258 7.97 4.93 7.24
C LEU A 258 8.98 4.76 8.38
N ASP A 259 8.60 4.12 9.48
CA ASP A 259 9.50 3.82 10.60
C ASP A 259 10.64 2.88 10.19
N GLN A 260 10.36 1.96 9.26
CA GLN A 260 11.33 1.00 8.78
C GLN A 260 12.20 1.54 7.64
N TYR A 261 11.63 2.32 6.71
CA TYR A 261 12.29 2.66 5.44
C TYR A 261 12.46 4.16 5.18
N GLY A 262 11.90 5.03 6.04
CA GLY A 262 11.94 6.49 5.88
C GLY A 262 13.34 7.08 5.91
N HIS A 263 14.37 6.35 6.40
CA HIS A 263 15.77 6.76 6.31
C HIS A 263 16.31 6.73 4.88
N SER A 264 15.73 5.91 4.00
CA SER A 264 16.12 5.74 2.62
C SER A 264 15.38 6.71 1.69
N ARG A 265 15.82 6.84 0.45
CA ARG A 265 15.08 7.56 -0.58
C ARG A 265 13.94 6.67 -1.07
N PHE A 266 12.71 7.19 -1.11
CA PHE A 266 11.56 6.35 -1.39
C PHE A 266 10.49 6.96 -2.28
N PHE A 267 9.78 6.08 -2.99
CA PHE A 267 8.54 6.34 -3.69
C PHE A 267 7.42 5.59 -2.97
N LEU A 268 6.39 6.31 -2.52
CA LEU A 268 5.24 5.74 -1.81
C LEU A 268 3.94 6.05 -2.56
N PHE A 269 3.19 5.02 -2.91
CA PHE A 269 1.80 5.14 -3.36
C PHE A 269 0.86 4.83 -2.19
N LEU A 270 0.17 5.85 -1.68
CA LEU A 270 -0.79 5.74 -0.57
C LEU A 270 -2.21 5.94 -1.09
N HIS A 271 -3.00 4.88 -1.07
CA HIS A 271 -4.34 4.88 -1.64
C HIS A 271 -5.41 4.75 -0.56
N PHE A 272 -6.41 5.64 -0.60
CA PHE A 272 -7.61 5.63 0.24
C PHE A 272 -8.84 5.36 -0.63
N ASN A 273 -9.86 4.70 -0.08
CA ASN A 273 -11.09 4.36 -0.82
C ASN A 273 -12.36 4.85 -0.12
N ASP A 274 -12.26 5.43 1.06
CA ASP A 274 -13.40 5.65 1.96
C ASP A 274 -14.56 6.49 1.40
N PRO A 275 -14.38 7.44 0.46
CA PRO A 275 -15.52 8.10 -0.19
C PRO A 275 -16.35 7.16 -1.08
N HIS A 276 -15.77 6.03 -1.49
CA HIS A 276 -16.51 4.93 -2.10
C HIS A 276 -17.34 4.21 -1.02
N GLN A 277 -18.25 3.36 -1.45
CA GLN A 277 -18.95 2.43 -0.55
C GLN A 277 -18.02 1.30 0.00
N PRO A 278 -18.32 0.72 1.17
CA PRO A 278 -19.43 1.03 2.04
C PRO A 278 -19.19 2.34 2.80
N PHE A 279 -20.25 3.12 3.04
CA PHE A 279 -20.14 4.21 4.03
C PHE A 279 -20.03 3.58 5.41
N ASN A 280 -18.84 3.61 5.99
CA ASN A 280 -18.50 2.96 7.25
C ASN A 280 -17.53 3.79 8.12
N GLN A 281 -17.34 5.08 7.80
CA GLN A 281 -16.42 5.96 8.51
C GLN A 281 -16.78 6.05 10.01
N PRO A 282 -15.78 6.16 10.91
CA PRO A 282 -16.02 6.20 12.35
C PRO A 282 -16.48 7.58 12.83
N PRO A 283 -17.01 7.71 14.06
CA PRO A 283 -17.22 9.01 14.69
C PRO A 283 -15.92 9.85 14.77
N PRO A 284 -16.02 11.19 14.66
CA PRO A 284 -17.24 11.97 14.45
C PRO A 284 -17.68 12.04 12.97
N PHE A 285 -16.94 11.43 12.04
CA PHE A 285 -17.15 11.56 10.59
C PHE A 285 -18.42 10.86 10.08
N ASP A 286 -18.94 9.91 10.84
CA ASP A 286 -20.24 9.29 10.58
C ASP A 286 -21.40 10.31 10.65
N ARG A 287 -21.22 11.40 11.41
CA ARG A 287 -22.25 12.38 11.78
C ARG A 287 -21.85 13.85 11.60
N VAL A 288 -20.69 14.13 11.02
CA VAL A 288 -20.23 15.52 10.86
C VAL A 288 -21.14 16.36 9.94
N TYR A 289 -21.84 15.73 8.99
CA TYR A 289 -22.76 16.40 8.05
C TYR A 289 -24.18 15.79 7.99
N ASN A 290 -24.51 14.85 8.88
CA ASN A 290 -25.83 14.26 9.04
C ASN A 290 -26.17 14.08 10.54
N THR A 291 -27.42 13.76 10.87
CA THR A 291 -27.81 13.39 12.23
C THR A 291 -28.22 11.93 12.34
N ALA A 292 -28.28 11.40 13.56
CA ALA A 292 -28.88 10.09 13.82
C ALA A 292 -30.34 10.02 13.32
N ASP A 293 -31.07 11.14 13.38
CA ASP A 293 -32.43 11.23 12.85
C ASP A 293 -32.47 11.16 11.31
N ASP A 294 -31.43 11.61 10.60
CA ASP A 294 -31.35 11.44 9.13
C ASP A 294 -31.27 9.95 8.77
N LEU A 295 -30.43 9.17 9.47
CA LEU A 295 -30.32 7.71 9.30
C LEU A 295 -31.64 7.02 9.65
N ALA A 296 -32.22 7.35 10.81
CA ALA A 296 -33.48 6.79 11.29
C ALA A 296 -34.65 7.08 10.33
N ARG A 297 -34.74 8.30 9.78
CA ARG A 297 -35.75 8.68 8.78
C ARG A 297 -35.67 7.87 7.50
N GLN A 298 -34.46 7.45 7.10
CA GLN A 298 -34.28 6.58 5.94
C GLN A 298 -34.38 5.08 6.29
N GLY A 299 -34.43 4.72 7.58
CA GLY A 299 -34.48 3.33 8.02
C GLY A 299 -33.19 2.55 7.75
N VAL A 300 -32.03 3.21 7.82
CA VAL A 300 -30.72 2.62 7.52
C VAL A 300 -29.75 2.73 8.70
N SER A 301 -28.74 1.86 8.72
CA SER A 301 -27.60 1.91 9.63
C SER A 301 -26.29 1.69 8.87
N LEU A 302 -25.18 2.21 9.41
CA LEU A 302 -23.85 1.94 8.87
C LEU A 302 -23.42 0.49 9.21
N PRO A 303 -22.67 -0.20 8.34
CA PRO A 303 -22.20 0.26 7.03
C PRO A 303 -23.28 0.23 5.94
N ILE A 304 -23.33 1.27 5.10
CA ILE A 304 -24.29 1.35 3.97
C ILE A 304 -23.61 0.93 2.67
N VAL A 305 -24.23 0.00 1.94
CA VAL A 305 -23.76 -0.51 0.63
C VAL A 305 -24.79 -0.16 -0.45
N ILE A 306 -24.29 0.35 -1.58
CA ILE A 306 -25.05 0.65 -2.80
C ILE A 306 -24.74 -0.42 -3.87
N GLU A 307 -25.67 -1.33 -4.11
CA GLU A 307 -25.52 -2.43 -5.05
C GLU A 307 -25.35 -1.93 -6.51
N PRO A 308 -24.77 -2.73 -7.42
CA PRO A 308 -24.54 -2.33 -8.83
C PRO A 308 -25.80 -1.86 -9.57
N GLY A 309 -27.00 -2.32 -9.16
CA GLY A 309 -28.29 -1.86 -9.69
C GLY A 309 -28.81 -0.56 -9.06
N GLY A 310 -27.98 0.13 -8.26
CA GLY A 310 -28.31 1.36 -7.55
C GLY A 310 -29.16 1.18 -6.29
N GLY A 311 -29.56 -0.05 -5.98
CA GLY A 311 -30.29 -0.40 -4.75
C GLY A 311 -29.44 -0.24 -3.49
N VAL A 312 -30.05 0.15 -2.38
CA VAL A 312 -29.36 0.22 -1.08
C VAL A 312 -29.57 -1.09 -0.33
N ARG A 313 -28.49 -1.77 0.04
CA ARG A 313 -28.55 -3.04 0.75
C ARG A 313 -29.35 -2.88 2.05
N GLY A 314 -30.39 -3.70 2.22
CA GLY A 314 -31.24 -3.66 3.40
C GLY A 314 -32.28 -2.52 3.42
N CYS A 315 -32.37 -1.68 2.37
CA CYS A 315 -33.35 -0.59 2.30
C CYS A 315 -34.04 -0.52 0.93
N GLY A 316 -35.11 -1.29 0.75
CA GLY A 316 -35.93 -1.24 -0.47
C GLY A 316 -36.66 0.10 -0.68
N ALA A 317 -36.88 0.86 0.39
CA ALA A 317 -37.54 2.17 0.33
C ALA A 317 -36.60 3.31 -0.09
N CYS A 318 -35.28 3.13 -0.01
CA CYS A 318 -34.28 4.18 -0.26
C CYS A 318 -34.14 4.54 -1.75
N THR A 319 -34.58 3.65 -2.65
CA THR A 319 -34.42 3.79 -4.10
C THR A 319 -35.74 3.51 -4.81
N ALA A 320 -35.92 4.06 -6.01
CA ALA A 320 -37.01 3.73 -6.93
C ALA A 320 -36.41 3.41 -8.31
N GLY A 321 -36.59 2.17 -8.78
CA GLY A 321 -36.01 1.73 -10.06
C GLY A 321 -34.49 1.83 -10.14
N GLY A 322 -33.78 1.64 -9.01
CA GLY A 322 -32.32 1.79 -8.93
C GLY A 322 -31.84 3.24 -8.76
N VAL A 323 -32.75 4.22 -8.73
CA VAL A 323 -32.40 5.63 -8.51
C VAL A 323 -32.62 5.99 -7.04
N PRO A 324 -31.62 6.58 -6.35
CA PRO A 324 -31.78 7.11 -5.00
C PRO A 324 -32.98 8.08 -4.90
N LYS A 325 -33.84 7.91 -3.90
CA LYS A 325 -34.89 8.89 -3.61
C LYS A 325 -34.25 10.16 -3.00
N PRO A 326 -34.87 11.34 -3.14
CA PRO A 326 -34.27 12.61 -2.68
C PRO A 326 -33.82 12.62 -1.21
N GLY A 327 -34.58 11.96 -0.32
CA GLY A 327 -34.22 11.84 1.10
C GLY A 327 -32.94 11.04 1.32
N PHE A 328 -32.81 9.89 0.64
CA PHE A 328 -31.62 9.05 0.71
C PHE A 328 -30.44 9.69 -0.03
N GLU A 329 -30.67 10.35 -1.18
CA GLU A 329 -29.63 11.08 -1.91
C GLU A 329 -28.98 12.16 -1.03
N LYS A 330 -29.79 12.94 -0.29
CA LYS A 330 -29.29 13.94 0.66
C LYS A 330 -28.43 13.31 1.76
N LEU A 331 -28.89 12.18 2.32
CA LEU A 331 -28.12 11.42 3.32
C LEU A 331 -26.81 10.87 2.73
N ALA A 332 -26.86 10.30 1.52
CA ALA A 332 -25.69 9.75 0.84
C ALA A 332 -24.64 10.84 0.55
N HIS A 333 -25.05 12.04 0.12
CA HIS A 333 -24.14 13.18 -0.03
C HIS A 333 -23.50 13.59 1.30
N ALA A 334 -24.26 13.60 2.40
CA ALA A 334 -23.71 13.91 3.72
C ALA A 334 -22.73 12.85 4.22
N LEU A 335 -23.02 11.57 4.00
CA LEU A 335 -22.12 10.47 4.32
C LEU A 335 -20.84 10.50 3.48
N TYR A 336 -20.98 10.79 2.18
CA TYR A 336 -19.85 10.99 1.28
C TYR A 336 -18.95 12.14 1.75
N ASP A 337 -19.52 13.30 2.07
CA ASP A 337 -18.76 14.44 2.60
C ASP A 337 -18.06 14.09 3.94
N GLY A 338 -18.71 13.28 4.79
CA GLY A 338 -18.12 12.78 6.03
C GLY A 338 -16.93 11.85 5.78
N ALA A 339 -17.04 10.96 4.78
CA ALA A 339 -15.94 10.10 4.36
C ALA A 339 -14.76 10.90 3.73
N VAL A 340 -15.05 11.96 2.96
CA VAL A 340 -14.01 12.89 2.47
C VAL A 340 -13.29 13.55 3.64
N ALA A 341 -14.03 14.06 4.64
CA ALA A 341 -13.44 14.65 5.84
C ALA A 341 -12.62 13.65 6.66
N TYR A 342 -13.03 12.38 6.69
CA TYR A 342 -12.28 11.32 7.35
C TYR A 342 -10.93 11.08 6.68
N VAL A 343 -10.91 10.96 5.35
CA VAL A 343 -9.67 10.78 4.58
C VAL A 343 -8.78 12.01 4.69
N ASP A 344 -9.34 13.22 4.58
CA ASP A 344 -8.59 14.47 4.72
C ASP A 344 -7.88 14.56 6.08
N ASP A 345 -8.55 14.20 7.18
CA ASP A 345 -7.92 14.13 8.50
C ASP A 345 -6.74 13.14 8.52
N ARG A 346 -6.88 11.99 7.84
CA ARG A 346 -5.78 10.99 7.75
C ARG A 346 -4.63 11.45 6.86
N ILE A 347 -4.91 12.20 5.81
CA ILE A 347 -3.89 12.90 5.03
C ILE A 347 -3.16 13.90 5.94
N GLY A 348 -3.87 14.70 6.73
CA GLY A 348 -3.25 15.62 7.70
C GLY A 348 -2.31 14.91 8.68
N LYS A 349 -2.75 13.78 9.25
CA LYS A 349 -1.91 12.95 10.13
C LYS A 349 -0.69 12.38 9.42
N PHE A 350 -0.83 11.95 8.16
CA PHE A 350 0.29 11.50 7.35
C PHE A 350 1.32 12.62 7.12
N LEU A 351 0.87 13.82 6.75
CA LEU A 351 1.75 14.96 6.55
C LEU A 351 2.45 15.38 7.85
N SER A 352 1.76 15.35 8.99
CA SER A 352 2.36 15.60 10.31
C SER A 352 3.43 14.57 10.65
N ALA A 353 3.17 13.28 10.38
CA ALA A 353 4.15 12.22 10.60
C ALA A 353 5.42 12.37 9.74
N LEU A 354 5.28 12.88 8.50
CA LEU A 354 6.44 13.25 7.68
C LEU A 354 7.23 14.39 8.31
N LYS A 355 6.57 15.39 8.90
CA LYS A 355 7.25 16.52 9.59
C LYS A 355 7.99 16.04 10.83
N GLU A 356 7.34 15.23 11.68
CA GLU A 356 7.93 14.65 12.89
C GLU A 356 9.18 13.81 12.59
N ARG A 357 9.22 13.15 11.42
CA ARG A 357 10.36 12.35 10.95
C ARG A 357 11.40 13.16 10.16
N ALA A 358 11.24 14.49 10.06
CA ALA A 358 12.07 15.37 9.24
C ALA A 358 12.19 14.89 7.77
N LEU A 359 11.07 14.38 7.24
CA LEU A 359 10.91 13.90 5.86
C LEU A 359 10.14 14.89 4.99
N TYR A 360 9.27 15.72 5.57
CA TYR A 360 8.38 16.62 4.83
C TYR A 360 9.14 17.52 3.84
N ASP A 361 10.18 18.23 4.28
CA ASP A 361 10.98 19.12 3.40
C ASP A 361 11.87 18.36 2.40
N LYS A 362 11.92 17.03 2.50
CA LYS A 362 12.68 16.13 1.63
C LYS A 362 11.76 15.30 0.74
N THR A 363 10.46 15.59 0.70
CA THR A 363 9.41 14.79 0.05
C THR A 363 8.57 15.65 -0.87
#